data_AF-A0AAV2GUB8-F1
#
_entry.id   AF-A0AAV2GUB8-F1
#
_cell.length_a   1.000
_cell.length_b   1.000
_cell.length_c   1.000
_cell.angle_alpha   90.00
_cell.angle_beta   90.00
_cell.angle_gamma   90.00
#
_symmetry.space_group_name_H-M   'P 1'
#
loop_
_entity.id
_entity.type
_entity.pdbx_description
1 polymer ?
#
loop_
_entity_poly.entity_id
_entity_poly.type
_entity_poly.pdbx_seq_one_letter_code
_entity_poly.pdbx_strand_id
1 'polypeptide(L)'
;MESTEDIDKFLVSLWFIWTERNSHLWNNQKREEWEIIDRTIQWLEEYNHHQLTPTTDGQKKITTWKPSMAGVYKINVDATVFEGNGYGFGVVIRYEFGNFCLAGVKCTRRQWLPEFAEVTVIDFGLEVAKSIIFHLD
;
A
#
# COMPACT_ATOMS: atom_id res chain seq x y z
N MET A 1 -26.74 -16.46 8.16
CA MET A 1 -25.28 -16.52 7.98
C MET A 1 -25.06 -16.10 6.55
N GLU A 2 -24.52 -14.91 6.31
CA GLU A 2 -24.29 -14.38 4.96
C GLU A 2 -23.33 -15.31 4.22
N SER A 3 -23.56 -15.56 2.94
CA SER A 3 -22.70 -16.46 2.17
C SER A 3 -21.34 -15.79 1.93
N THR A 4 -20.26 -16.57 1.85
CA THR A 4 -18.92 -16.03 1.54
C THR A 4 -18.93 -15.22 0.23
N GLU A 5 -19.77 -15.63 -0.72
CA GLU A 5 -19.96 -14.95 -2.00
C GLU A 5 -20.54 -13.53 -1.84
N ASP A 6 -21.46 -13.33 -0.90
CA ASP A 6 -22.02 -12.00 -0.62
C ASP A 6 -20.97 -11.07 0.01
N ILE A 7 -20.13 -11.63 0.90
CA ILE A 7 -19.01 -10.90 1.52
C ILE A 7 -17.98 -10.49 0.46
N ASP A 8 -17.63 -11.41 -0.44
CA ASP A 8 -16.67 -11.13 -1.52
C ASP A 8 -17.21 -10.05 -2.46
N LYS A 9 -18.48 -10.15 -2.87
CA LYS A 9 -19.17 -9.10 -3.66
C LYS A 9 -19.13 -7.74 -2.96
N PHE A 10 -19.43 -7.71 -1.66
CA PHE A 10 -19.40 -6.49 -0.88
C PHE A 10 -18.00 -5.88 -0.80
N LEU A 11 -16.98 -6.67 -0.45
CA LEU A 11 -15.60 -6.20 -0.31
C LEU A 11 -15.00 -5.73 -1.64
N VAL A 12 -15.23 -6.47 -2.72
CA VAL A 12 -14.73 -6.08 -4.06
C VAL A 12 -15.45 -4.82 -4.54
N SER A 13 -16.76 -4.67 -4.27
CA SER A 13 -17.48 -3.42 -4.57
C SER A 13 -16.86 -2.22 -3.85
N LEU A 14 -16.56 -2.34 -2.55
CA LEU A 14 -15.89 -1.27 -1.80
C LEU A 14 -14.52 -0.91 -2.39
N TRP A 15 -13.75 -1.92 -2.82
CA TRP A 15 -12.45 -1.71 -3.44
C TRP A 15 -12.55 -0.99 -4.79
N PHE A 16 -13.52 -1.35 -5.65
CA PHE A 16 -13.75 -0.64 -6.92
C PHE A 16 -14.23 0.79 -6.70
N ILE A 17 -15.15 1.04 -5.75
CA ILE A 17 -15.59 2.39 -5.40
C ILE A 17 -14.40 3.25 -4.95
N TRP A 18 -13.54 2.71 -4.08
CA TRP A 18 -12.33 3.40 -3.63
C TRP A 18 -11.37 3.67 -4.78
N THR A 19 -11.19 2.70 -5.69
CA THR A 19 -10.31 2.81 -6.86
C THR A 19 -10.78 3.89 -7.82
N GLU A 20 -12.08 3.93 -8.15
CA GLU A 20 -12.66 4.93 -9.04
C GLU A 20 -12.65 6.33 -8.42
N ARG A 21 -12.90 6.43 -7.10
CA ARG A 21 -12.72 7.68 -6.37
C ARG A 21 -11.28 8.18 -6.47
N ASN A 22 -10.29 7.31 -6.31
CA ASN A 22 -8.88 7.68 -6.45
C ASN A 22 -8.54 8.07 -7.88
N SER A 23 -9.02 7.34 -8.88
CA SER A 23 -8.78 7.69 -10.28
C SER A 23 -9.37 9.06 -10.63
N HIS A 24 -10.55 9.37 -10.10
CA HIS A 24 -11.14 10.70 -10.25
C HIS A 24 -10.30 11.79 -9.58
N LEU A 25 -9.85 11.57 -8.34
CA LEU A 25 -9.06 12.55 -7.59
C LEU A 25 -7.67 12.80 -8.18
N TRP A 26 -7.00 11.73 -8.65
CA TRP A 26 -5.59 11.79 -9.02
C TRP A 26 -5.35 11.85 -10.53
N ASN A 27 -6.23 11.23 -11.33
CA ASN A 27 -6.08 11.12 -12.79
C ASN A 27 -7.13 11.95 -13.55
N ASN A 28 -8.06 12.63 -12.85
CA ASN A 28 -9.22 13.31 -13.44
C ASN A 28 -10.02 12.41 -14.39
N GLN A 29 -10.04 11.11 -14.11
CA GLN A 29 -10.81 10.13 -14.86
C GLN A 29 -12.13 9.89 -14.16
N LYS A 30 -13.23 10.07 -14.88
CA LYS A 30 -14.56 9.76 -14.38
C LYS A 30 -15.14 8.63 -15.21
N ARG A 31 -15.75 7.67 -14.52
CA ARG A 31 -16.56 6.61 -15.10
C ARG A 31 -17.98 6.72 -14.64
N GLU A 32 -18.88 6.15 -15.42
CA GLU A 32 -20.29 6.07 -15.07
C GLU A 32 -20.49 5.01 -13.98
N GLU A 33 -21.46 5.22 -13.09
CA GLU A 33 -21.65 4.37 -11.91
C GLU A 33 -21.94 2.90 -12.29
N TRP A 34 -22.63 2.69 -13.41
CA TRP A 34 -22.94 1.35 -13.90
C TRP A 34 -21.69 0.58 -14.37
N GLU A 35 -20.68 1.29 -14.90
CA GLU A 35 -19.42 0.66 -15.35
C GLU A 35 -18.62 0.12 -14.15
N ILE A 36 -18.76 0.73 -12.98
CA ILE A 36 -18.12 0.29 -11.74
C ILE A 36 -18.71 -1.05 -11.31
N ILE A 37 -20.04 -1.18 -11.38
CA ILE A 37 -20.76 -2.41 -11.02
C ILE A 37 -20.41 -3.53 -12.00
N ASP A 38 -20.45 -3.26 -13.31
CA ASP A 38 -20.14 -4.25 -14.35
C ASP A 38 -18.72 -4.82 -14.20
N ARG A 39 -17.72 -3.95 -13.96
CA ARG A 39 -16.33 -4.37 -13.71
C ARG A 39 -16.18 -5.17 -12.42
N THR A 40 -16.91 -4.80 -11.37
CA THR A 40 -16.89 -5.54 -10.09
C THR A 40 -17.33 -6.98 -10.32
N ILE A 41 -18.40 -7.18 -11.10
CA ILE A 41 -18.93 -8.51 -11.44
C ILE A 41 -17.92 -9.27 -12.31
N GLN A 42 -17.45 -8.67 -13.41
CA GLN A 42 -16.48 -9.29 -14.32
C GLN A 42 -15.20 -9.72 -13.59
N TRP A 43 -14.67 -8.85 -12.72
CA TRP A 43 -13.47 -9.15 -11.95
C TRP A 43 -13.66 -10.33 -11.00
N LEU A 44 -14.81 -10.42 -10.33
CA LEU A 44 -15.14 -11.55 -9.45
C LEU A 44 -15.29 -12.85 -10.24
N GLU A 45 -15.94 -12.82 -11.40
CA GLU A 45 -16.07 -13.96 -12.29
C GLU A 45 -14.71 -14.46 -12.77
N GLU A 46 -13.84 -13.54 -13.23
CA GLU A 46 -12.47 -13.85 -13.63
C GLU A 46 -11.66 -14.44 -12.46
N TYR A 47 -11.71 -13.81 -11.28
CA TYR A 47 -11.00 -14.28 -10.10
C TYR A 47 -11.42 -15.71 -9.75
N ASN A 48 -12.73 -15.97 -9.65
CA ASN A 48 -13.27 -17.29 -9.33
C ASN A 48 -12.91 -18.33 -10.40
N HIS A 49 -12.92 -17.96 -11.68
CA HIS A 49 -12.50 -18.84 -12.77
C HIS A 49 -11.03 -19.28 -12.60
N HIS A 50 -10.14 -18.39 -12.19
CA HIS A 50 -8.71 -18.69 -12.03
C HIS A 50 -8.40 -19.43 -10.72
N GLN A 51 -9.21 -19.29 -9.66
CA GLN A 51 -9.06 -20.07 -8.42
C GLN A 51 -9.33 -21.57 -8.60
N LEU A 52 -10.04 -21.97 -9.65
CA LEU A 52 -10.34 -23.38 -9.94
C LEU A 52 -9.16 -24.15 -10.55
N THR A 53 -8.07 -23.47 -10.93
CA THR A 53 -6.84 -24.19 -11.29
C THR A 53 -6.17 -24.71 -10.01
N PRO A 54 -5.99 -26.04 -9.86
CA PRO A 54 -5.33 -26.57 -8.67
C PRO A 54 -3.88 -26.10 -8.68
N THR A 55 -3.59 -25.08 -7.87
CA THR A 55 -2.22 -24.83 -7.44
C THR A 55 -1.77 -26.11 -6.77
N THR A 56 -0.77 -26.77 -7.36
CA THR A 56 -0.11 -27.94 -6.81
C THR A 56 0.10 -27.73 -5.31
N ASP A 57 -0.24 -28.74 -4.52
CA ASP A 57 -0.24 -28.80 -3.05
C ASP A 57 1.18 -28.62 -2.46
N GLY A 58 1.83 -27.51 -2.78
CA GLY A 58 2.87 -26.93 -1.98
C GLY A 58 2.14 -26.04 -0.99
N GLN A 59 2.12 -26.44 0.29
CA GLN A 59 1.64 -25.62 1.39
C GLN A 59 2.05 -24.16 1.14
N LYS A 60 1.11 -23.32 0.69
CA LYS A 60 1.35 -21.89 0.57
C LYS A 60 1.72 -21.45 1.97
N LYS A 61 3.00 -21.15 2.21
CA LYS A 61 3.44 -20.52 3.45
C LYS A 61 2.76 -19.17 3.48
N ILE A 62 1.59 -19.11 4.13
CA ILE A 62 0.86 -17.88 4.35
C ILE A 62 1.80 -17.03 5.20
N THR A 63 2.45 -16.08 4.55
CA THR A 63 3.34 -15.14 5.21
C THR A 63 2.46 -14.05 5.77
N THR A 64 1.84 -14.33 6.92
CA THR A 64 1.09 -13.32 7.65
C THR A 64 2.07 -12.26 8.13
N TRP A 65 1.71 -10.99 7.96
CA TRP A 65 2.48 -9.89 8.52
C TRP A 65 2.65 -10.13 10.03
N LYS A 66 3.90 -10.10 10.50
CA LYS A 66 4.22 -10.14 11.92
C LYS A 66 4.76 -8.78 12.35
N PRO A 67 4.31 -8.25 13.51
CA PRO A 67 4.91 -7.05 14.06
C PRO A 67 6.39 -7.29 14.38
N SER A 68 7.16 -6.22 14.49
CA SER A 68 8.56 -6.32 14.93
C SER A 68 8.65 -6.91 16.34
N MET A 69 9.76 -7.60 16.59
CA MET A 69 10.11 -8.10 17.93
C MET A 69 10.21 -6.94 18.93
N ALA A 70 10.10 -7.26 20.22
CA ALA A 70 10.28 -6.28 21.29
C ALA A 70 11.66 -5.58 21.18
N GLY A 71 11.76 -4.30 21.54
CA GLY A 71 13.00 -3.53 21.46
C GLY A 71 13.44 -3.08 20.05
N VAL A 72 12.67 -3.34 18.98
CA VAL A 72 13.09 -3.05 17.60
C VAL A 72 12.19 -2.02 16.93
N TYR A 73 12.81 -0.92 16.48
CA TYR A 73 12.18 0.01 15.54
C TYR A 73 12.17 -0.57 14.12
N LYS A 74 10.99 -0.63 13.51
CA LYS A 74 10.80 -0.95 12.10
C LYS A 74 10.51 0.33 11.33
N ILE A 75 11.40 0.66 10.40
CA ILE A 75 11.27 1.80 9.50
C ILE A 75 10.79 1.26 8.15
N ASN A 76 9.58 1.61 7.74
CA ASN A 76 9.08 1.33 6.40
C ASN A 76 9.20 2.61 5.58
N VAL A 77 9.88 2.54 4.45
CA VAL A 77 10.09 3.65 3.53
C VAL A 77 9.49 3.31 2.18
N ASP A 78 8.95 4.32 1.50
CA ASP A 78 8.48 4.21 0.12
C ASP A 78 8.73 5.51 -0.63
N ALA A 79 9.10 5.39 -1.91
CA ALA A 79 9.36 6.52 -2.78
C ALA A 79 8.48 6.44 -4.02
N THR A 80 7.89 7.56 -4.40
CA THR A 80 7.14 7.70 -5.64
C THR A 80 7.86 8.69 -6.56
N VAL A 81 8.01 8.30 -7.82
CA VAL A 81 8.55 9.16 -8.88
C VAL A 81 7.39 9.76 -9.66
N PHE A 82 7.37 11.08 -9.79
CA PHE A 82 6.42 11.78 -10.64
C PHE A 82 7.15 12.23 -11.91
N GLU A 83 6.79 11.63 -13.05
CA GLU A 83 7.39 11.98 -14.34
C GLU A 83 7.30 13.50 -14.59
N GLY A 84 8.45 14.13 -14.82
CA GLY A 84 8.58 15.59 -14.98
C GLY A 84 8.40 16.43 -13.70
N ASN A 85 7.82 15.88 -12.63
CA ASN A 85 7.36 16.61 -11.44
C ASN A 85 8.12 16.30 -10.14
N GLY A 86 9.12 15.40 -10.19
CA GLY A 86 10.05 15.13 -9.10
C GLY A 86 9.69 13.89 -8.28
N TYR A 87 9.87 13.92 -6.96
CA TYR A 87 9.71 12.76 -6.07
C TYR A 87 8.89 13.07 -4.83
N GLY A 88 8.14 12.07 -4.39
CA GLY A 88 7.56 11.97 -3.06
C GLY A 88 8.23 10.87 -2.26
N PHE A 89 8.46 11.12 -0.98
CA PHE A 89 9.05 10.21 -0.02
C PHE A 89 8.11 10.05 1.16
N GLY A 90 7.85 8.80 1.57
CA GLY A 90 7.08 8.46 2.75
C GLY A 90 7.88 7.57 3.69
N VAL A 91 7.80 7.84 5.00
CA VAL A 91 8.33 6.96 6.04
C VAL A 91 7.29 6.73 7.12
N VAL A 92 7.20 5.48 7.59
CA VAL A 92 6.42 5.10 8.78
C VAL A 92 7.32 4.31 9.72
N ILE A 93 7.52 4.85 10.92
CA ILE A 93 8.28 4.22 11.98
C ILE A 93 7.32 3.60 12.98
N ARG A 94 7.56 2.32 13.27
CA ARG A 94 6.84 1.56 14.27
C ARG A 94 7.82 0.98 15.28
N TYR A 95 7.41 0.91 16.53
CA TYR A 95 8.14 0.25 17.60
C TYR A 95 7.43 -1.07 17.96
N GLU A 96 7.81 -1.65 19.10
CA GLU A 96 7.31 -2.88 19.69
C GLU A 96 5.88 -3.22 19.31
N PHE A 97 5.67 -4.48 18.91
CA PHE A 97 4.34 -5.00 18.56
C PHE A 97 3.65 -4.23 17.42
N GLY A 98 4.40 -3.45 16.63
CA GLY A 98 3.85 -2.68 15.51
C GLY A 98 3.24 -1.33 15.90
N ASN A 99 3.46 -0.89 17.15
CA ASN A 99 2.99 0.38 17.67
C ASN A 99 3.52 1.53 16.80
N PHE A 100 2.62 2.39 16.36
CA PHE A 100 2.99 3.55 15.56
C PHE A 100 3.76 4.56 16.41
N CYS A 101 4.90 5.04 15.90
CA CYS A 101 5.66 6.11 16.55
C CYS A 101 5.52 7.41 15.78
N LEU A 102 5.80 7.38 14.47
CA LEU A 102 5.89 8.58 13.65
C LEU A 102 5.74 8.26 12.17
N ALA A 103 5.20 9.22 11.43
CA ALA A 103 5.23 9.23 9.97
C ALA A 103 5.85 10.54 9.48
N GLY A 104 6.59 10.46 8.38
CA GLY A 104 7.20 11.61 7.72
C GLY A 104 6.93 11.56 6.23
N VAL A 105 6.76 12.74 5.62
CA VAL A 105 6.62 12.87 4.18
C VAL A 105 7.51 14.00 3.68
N LYS A 106 8.10 13.84 2.50
CA LYS A 106 8.88 14.89 1.84
C LYS A 106 8.65 14.83 0.34
N CYS A 107 8.33 15.97 -0.27
CA CYS A 107 8.25 16.10 -1.72
C CYS A 107 9.36 17.02 -2.23
N THR A 108 9.99 16.66 -3.34
CA THR A 108 11.05 17.43 -3.98
C THR A 108 10.78 17.54 -5.48
N ARG A 109 11.09 18.70 -6.07
CA ARG A 109 10.98 18.93 -7.52
C ARG A 109 12.24 18.52 -8.30
N ARG A 110 13.24 17.96 -7.64
CA ARG A 110 14.45 17.46 -8.31
C ARG A 110 14.07 16.28 -9.20
N GLN A 111 14.68 16.18 -10.37
CA GLN A 111 14.57 15.04 -11.27
C GLN A 111 15.82 14.16 -11.07
N TRP A 112 15.62 12.92 -10.67
CA TRP A 112 16.64 11.93 -10.38
C TRP A 112 16.36 10.69 -11.23
N LEU A 113 17.08 9.60 -11.01
CA LEU A 113 16.65 8.29 -11.47
C LEU A 113 15.92 7.57 -10.31
N PRO A 114 15.00 6.63 -10.58
CA PRO A 114 14.27 5.91 -9.53
C PRO A 114 15.17 5.30 -8.45
N GLU A 115 16.35 4.82 -8.81
CA GLU A 115 17.32 4.21 -7.89
C GLU A 115 17.84 5.22 -6.85
N PHE A 116 18.06 6.47 -7.25
CA PHE A 116 18.45 7.53 -6.31
C PHE A 116 17.30 7.93 -5.36
N ALA A 117 16.05 7.79 -5.81
CA ALA A 117 14.88 8.05 -4.98
C ALA A 117 14.75 7.00 -3.87
N GLU A 118 14.98 5.73 -4.19
CA GLU A 118 14.99 4.63 -3.23
C GLU A 118 16.09 4.82 -2.16
N VAL A 119 17.32 5.18 -2.57
CA VAL A 119 18.40 5.44 -1.61
C VAL A 119 18.08 6.67 -0.74
N THR A 120 17.50 7.71 -1.32
CA THR A 120 17.20 8.94 -0.58
C THR A 120 16.07 8.75 0.44
N VAL A 121 15.04 7.94 0.13
CA VAL A 121 13.98 7.67 1.11
C VAL A 121 14.51 6.89 2.31
N ILE A 122 15.49 6.00 2.11
CA ILE A 122 16.17 5.30 3.21
C ILE A 122 16.91 6.29 4.11
N ASP A 123 17.70 7.19 3.53
CA ASP A 123 18.44 8.22 4.28
C ASP A 123 17.47 9.13 5.07
N PHE A 124 16.40 9.59 4.42
CA PHE A 124 15.34 10.35 5.07
C PHE A 124 14.69 9.58 6.23
N GLY A 125 14.39 8.29 6.03
CA GLY A 125 13.81 7.46 7.08
C GLY A 125 14.73 7.29 8.29
N LEU A 126 16.05 7.20 8.08
CA LEU A 126 17.04 7.15 9.15
C LEU A 126 17.14 8.47 9.91
N GLU A 127 17.16 9.61 9.21
CA GLU A 127 17.17 10.92 9.86
C GLU A 127 15.91 11.16 10.70
N VAL A 128 14.76 10.75 10.17
CA VAL A 128 13.49 10.79 10.91
C VAL A 128 13.54 9.87 12.13
N ALA A 129 14.12 8.68 12.03
CA ALA A 129 14.28 7.77 13.16
C ALA A 129 15.19 8.33 14.25
N LYS A 130 16.32 8.94 13.86
CA LYS A 130 17.24 9.61 14.80
C LYS A 130 16.52 10.68 15.62
N SER A 131 15.66 11.49 15.00
CA SER A 131 14.94 12.54 15.73
C SER A 131 14.05 11.99 16.86
N ILE A 132 13.55 10.76 16.74
CA ILE A 132 12.73 10.11 17.78
C ILE A 132 13.63 9.62 18.92
N ILE A 133 14.72 8.94 18.58
CA ILE A 133 15.63 8.34 19.57
C ILE A 133 16.30 9.43 20.42
N PHE A 134 16.74 10.54 19.81
CA PHE A 134 17.45 11.61 20.52
C PHE A 134 16.54 12.63 21.23
N HIS A 135 15.21 12.53 21.11
CA HIS A 135 14.26 13.36 21.88
C HIS A 135 13.59 12.60 23.04
N LEU A 136 13.94 11.33 23.24
CA LEU A 136 13.44 10.47 24.31
C LEU A 136 14.43 10.31 25.49
N ASP A 137 15.56 11.03 25.46
CA ASP A 137 16.52 11.18 26.57
C ASP A 137 16.41 12.57 27.23
#